data_AF-A0A5C7LCZ7-F1
#
_entry.id   AF-A0A5C7LCZ7-F1
#
_cell.length_a   1.000
_cell.length_b   1.000
_cell.length_c   1.000
_cell.angle_alpha   90.00
_cell.angle_beta   90.00
_cell.angle_gamma   90.00
#
_symmetry.space_group_name_H-M   'P 1'
#
loop_
_entity.id
_entity.type
_entity.pdbx_description
1 polymer ?
#
loop_
_entity_poly.entity_id
_entity_poly.type
_entity_poly.pdbx_seq_one_letter_code
_entity_poly.pdbx_strand_id
1 'polypeptide(L)'
;MKRNLTGTPWRDPNREIVAENILKLARLWKGDRWDPFTWEEYVRFRAETSPNPATDVERWILERFIDTEYLVREADGSYGFGMKLLSLYRQYCGKTDA
;
A
#
# COMPACT_ATOMS: atom_id res chain seq x y z
N MET A 1 16.22 -9.05 -7.09
CA MET A 1 15.48 -10.10 -6.35
C MET A 1 14.49 -9.43 -5.41
N LYS A 2 13.17 -9.65 -5.59
CA LYS A 2 12.17 -9.24 -4.58
C LYS A 2 12.43 -10.10 -3.34
N ARG A 3 12.74 -9.49 -2.18
CA ARG A 3 12.81 -10.26 -0.92
C ARG A 3 11.40 -10.62 -0.51
N ASN A 4 11.19 -11.88 -0.10
CA ASN A 4 9.93 -12.30 0.49
C ASN A 4 9.65 -11.46 1.73
N LEU A 5 8.42 -10.92 1.84
CA LEU A 5 7.93 -10.25 3.02
C LEU A 5 7.65 -11.30 4.13
N THR A 6 8.66 -12.05 4.56
CA THR A 6 8.52 -13.08 5.59
C THR A 6 8.02 -12.48 6.90
N GLY A 7 7.01 -13.11 7.53
CA GLY A 7 6.43 -12.66 8.81
C GLY A 7 5.25 -11.70 8.66
N THR A 8 4.86 -11.38 7.44
CA THR A 8 3.75 -10.48 7.17
C THR A 8 2.46 -11.30 6.85
N PRO A 9 1.25 -10.85 7.22
CA PRO A 9 -0.01 -11.61 7.07
C PRO A 9 -0.50 -11.79 5.62
N TRP A 10 0.36 -11.56 4.64
CA TRP A 10 0.01 -11.40 3.22
C TRP A 10 0.13 -12.72 2.46
N ARG A 11 0.04 -13.88 3.14
CA ARG A 11 0.01 -15.20 2.47
C ARG A 11 -1.21 -15.42 1.55
N ASP A 12 -1.93 -14.35 1.21
CA ASP A 12 -3.03 -14.25 0.27
C ASP A 12 -2.60 -13.39 -0.93
N PRO A 13 -2.65 -13.91 -2.17
CA PRO A 13 -2.18 -13.20 -3.36
C PRO A 13 -2.86 -11.85 -3.61
N ASN A 14 -4.14 -11.69 -3.25
CA ASN A 14 -4.84 -10.42 -3.44
C ASN A 14 -4.30 -9.36 -2.50
N ARG A 15 -4.02 -9.72 -1.24
CA ARG A 15 -3.39 -8.79 -0.28
C ARG A 15 -2.03 -8.34 -0.77
N GLU A 16 -1.19 -9.24 -1.29
CA GLU A 16 0.14 -8.88 -1.82
C GLU A 16 0.04 -7.88 -2.96
N ILE A 17 -0.91 -8.08 -3.88
CA ILE A 17 -1.16 -7.13 -4.98
C ILE A 17 -1.52 -5.76 -4.45
N VAL A 18 -2.45 -5.68 -3.48
CA VAL A 18 -2.86 -4.39 -2.89
C VAL A 18 -1.69 -3.74 -2.13
N ALA A 19 -0.88 -4.51 -1.40
CA ALA A 19 0.35 -4.03 -0.76
C ALA A 19 1.29 -3.39 -1.78
N GLU A 20 1.53 -4.08 -2.90
CA GLU A 20 2.42 -3.59 -3.94
C GLU A 20 1.86 -2.31 -4.58
N ASN A 21 0.55 -2.23 -4.78
CA ASN A 21 -0.09 -1.02 -5.34
C ASN A 21 0.00 0.18 -4.42
N ILE A 22 -0.26 0.04 -3.10
CA ILE A 22 -0.19 1.17 -2.17
C ILE A 22 1.24 1.70 -2.05
N LEU A 23 2.24 0.82 -2.11
CA LEU A 23 3.65 1.21 -2.10
C LEU A 23 4.05 1.92 -3.41
N LYS A 24 3.54 1.46 -4.56
CA LYS A 24 3.74 2.15 -5.84
C LYS A 24 3.04 3.51 -5.86
N LEU A 25 1.83 3.62 -5.31
CA LEU A 25 1.11 4.88 -5.19
C LEU A 25 1.90 5.88 -4.34
N ALA A 26 2.38 5.46 -3.16
CA ALA A 26 3.20 6.28 -2.27
C ALA A 26 4.46 6.81 -2.98
N ARG A 27 5.14 5.95 -3.75
CA ARG A 27 6.38 6.29 -4.43
C ARG A 27 6.18 7.13 -5.69
N LEU A 28 5.28 6.72 -6.58
CA LEU A 28 5.17 7.28 -7.93
C LEU A 28 4.27 8.51 -8.00
N TRP A 29 3.25 8.60 -7.15
CA TRP A 29 2.29 9.70 -7.18
C TRP A 29 2.46 10.69 -6.02
N LYS A 30 2.84 10.21 -4.84
CA LYS A 30 3.01 11.06 -3.65
C LYS A 30 4.48 11.42 -3.35
N GLY A 31 5.44 10.88 -4.11
CA GLY A 31 6.83 11.35 -4.14
C GLY A 31 7.59 11.25 -2.82
N ASP A 32 7.61 10.06 -2.20
CA ASP A 32 8.24 9.76 -0.89
C ASP A 32 7.72 10.58 0.30
N ARG A 33 6.70 11.43 0.09
CA ARG A 33 6.09 12.26 1.16
C ARG A 33 5.18 11.45 2.07
N TRP A 34 4.75 10.27 1.62
CA TRP A 34 3.77 9.44 2.34
C TRP A 34 2.49 10.21 2.66
N ASP A 35 2.08 11.09 1.74
CA ASP A 35 0.83 11.84 1.88
C ASP A 35 -0.38 10.88 1.81
N PRO A 36 -1.41 11.08 2.64
CA PRO A 36 -2.63 10.28 2.58
C PRO A 36 -3.25 10.25 1.18
N PHE A 37 -4.04 9.20 0.93
CA PHE A 37 -4.75 9.03 -0.34
C PHE A 37 -6.21 8.65 -0.16
N THR A 38 -7.08 9.05 -1.08
CA THR A 38 -8.49 8.61 -1.07
C THR A 38 -8.70 7.35 -1.91
N TRP A 39 -9.88 6.73 -1.77
CA TRP A 39 -10.26 5.62 -2.65
C TRP A 39 -10.24 6.03 -4.13
N GLU A 40 -10.75 7.21 -4.45
CA GLU A 40 -10.80 7.75 -5.81
C GLU A 40 -9.40 7.93 -6.40
N GLU A 41 -8.45 8.43 -5.60
CA GLU A 41 -7.05 8.53 -6.01
C GLU A 41 -6.43 7.15 -6.27
N TYR A 42 -6.75 6.16 -5.43
CA TYR A 42 -6.30 4.78 -5.65
C TYR A 42 -6.91 4.17 -6.93
N VAL A 43 -8.20 4.38 -7.19
CA VAL A 43 -8.86 3.93 -8.42
C VAL A 43 -8.22 4.58 -9.65
N ARG A 44 -7.98 5.90 -9.60
CA ARG A 44 -7.33 6.65 -10.69
C ARG A 44 -5.91 6.13 -10.93
N PHE A 45 -5.13 5.95 -9.87
CA PHE A 45 -3.80 5.37 -9.95
C PHE A 45 -3.81 3.98 -10.59
N ARG A 46 -4.77 3.13 -10.22
CA ARG A 46 -4.90 1.77 -10.78
C ARG A 46 -5.26 1.81 -12.26
N ALA A 47 -6.16 2.70 -12.68
CA ALA A 47 -6.50 2.88 -14.09
C ALA A 47 -5.31 3.35 -14.94
N GLU A 48 -4.40 4.15 -14.37
CA GLU A 48 -3.22 4.67 -15.08
C GLU A 48 -2.03 3.70 -15.07
N THR A 49 -1.94 2.78 -14.10
CA THR A 49 -0.76 1.94 -13.89
C THR A 49 -0.98 0.44 -14.07
N SER A 50 -2.23 0.01 -14.25
CA SER A 50 -2.61 -1.40 -14.40
C SER A 50 -3.72 -1.54 -15.45
N PRO A 51 -3.67 -2.58 -16.31
CA PRO A 51 -4.76 -2.88 -17.22
C PRO A 51 -6.03 -3.37 -16.50
N ASN A 52 -5.88 -3.82 -15.24
CA ASN A 52 -6.99 -4.26 -14.41
C ASN A 52 -7.48 -3.12 -13.51
N PRO A 53 -8.78 -2.80 -13.53
CA PRO A 53 -9.35 -1.78 -12.67
C PRO A 53 -9.22 -2.15 -11.19
N ALA A 54 -9.24 -1.14 -10.32
CA ALA A 54 -9.44 -1.36 -8.89
C ALA A 54 -10.82 -1.99 -8.66
N THR A 55 -10.91 -2.89 -7.69
CA THR A 55 -12.15 -3.63 -7.38
C THR A 55 -12.60 -3.41 -5.94
N ASP A 56 -13.86 -3.72 -5.64
CA ASP A 56 -14.37 -3.68 -4.26
C ASP A 56 -13.62 -4.64 -3.32
N VAL A 57 -13.03 -5.72 -3.86
CA VAL A 57 -12.14 -6.61 -3.10
C VAL A 57 -10.90 -5.85 -2.66
N GLU A 58 -10.29 -5.06 -3.54
CA GLU A 58 -9.13 -4.23 -3.19
C GLU A 58 -9.52 -3.18 -2.14
N ARG A 59 -10.71 -2.57 -2.26
CA ARG A 59 -11.24 -1.64 -1.25
C ARG A 59 -11.39 -2.31 0.11
N TRP A 60 -12.02 -3.49 0.16
CA TRP A 60 -12.14 -4.27 1.39
C TRP A 60 -10.78 -4.62 2.00
N ILE A 61 -9.78 -4.96 1.17
CA ILE A 61 -8.41 -5.22 1.64
C ILE A 61 -7.78 -3.97 2.27
N LEU A 62 -7.97 -2.78 1.70
CA LEU A 62 -7.49 -1.52 2.29
C LEU A 62 -8.10 -1.27 3.68
N GLU A 63 -9.40 -1.55 3.85
CA GLU A 63 -10.05 -1.49 5.17
C GLU A 63 -9.41 -2.46 6.17
N ARG A 64 -9.10 -3.69 5.74
CA ARG A 64 -8.40 -4.67 6.59
C ARG A 64 -6.97 -4.26 6.93
N PHE A 65 -6.35 -3.38 6.15
CA PHE A 65 -5.04 -2.80 6.49
C PHE A 65 -5.13 -1.73 7.57
N ILE A 66 -6.29 -1.09 7.74
CA ILE A 66 -6.54 -0.22 8.89
C ILE A 66 -6.61 -1.08 10.17
N ASP A 67 -7.38 -2.17 10.15
CA ASP A 67 -7.50 -3.10 11.29
C ASP A 67 -6.16 -3.69 11.76
N THR A 68 -5.17 -3.73 10.86
CA THR A 68 -3.85 -4.33 11.09
C THR A 68 -2.72 -3.30 11.16
N GLU A 69 -3.07 -2.00 11.21
CA GLU A 69 -2.20 -0.84 11.39
C GLU A 69 -1.17 -0.61 10.27
N TYR A 70 -1.40 -1.22 9.09
CA TYR A 70 -0.62 -0.93 7.88
C TYR A 70 -1.06 0.37 7.23
N LEU A 71 -2.35 0.67 7.31
CA LEU A 71 -2.93 1.97 7.00
C LEU A 71 -3.56 2.53 8.26
N VAL A 72 -3.84 3.83 8.25
CA VAL A 72 -4.63 4.51 9.27
C VAL A 72 -5.77 5.26 8.59
N ARG A 73 -6.90 5.37 9.29
CA ARG A 73 -8.00 6.22 8.84
C ARG A 73 -7.77 7.63 9.33
N GLU A 74 -7.60 8.56 8.40
CA GLU A 74 -7.50 9.99 8.72
C GLU A 74 -8.87 10.59 9.04
N ALA A 75 -8.88 11.77 9.68
CA ALA A 75 -10.10 12.44 10.09
C ALA A 75 -11.02 12.83 8.93
N ASP A 76 -10.44 13.08 7.75
CA ASP A 76 -11.16 13.40 6.50
C ASP A 76 -11.64 12.15 5.73
N GLY A 77 -11.39 10.95 6.27
CA GLY A 77 -11.74 9.69 5.64
C GLY A 77 -10.68 9.15 4.67
N SER A 78 -9.56 9.85 4.45
CA SER A 78 -8.47 9.33 3.63
C SER A 78 -7.69 8.19 4.31
N TYR A 79 -6.93 7.45 3.52
CA TYR A 79 -6.03 6.39 3.95
C TYR A 79 -4.64 6.99 4.17
N GLY A 80 -4.23 7.12 5.43
CA GLY A 80 -2.85 7.43 5.80
C GLY A 80 -1.99 6.17 5.87
N PHE A 81 -0.68 6.34 5.80
CA PHE A 81 0.27 5.23 5.87
C PHE A 81 0.67 4.95 7.32
N GLY A 82 0.36 3.75 7.82
CA GLY A 82 0.70 3.33 9.17
C GLY A 82 2.20 3.05 9.32
N MET A 83 2.73 3.25 10.53
CA MET A 83 4.15 3.02 10.86
C MET A 83 4.62 1.59 10.54
N LYS A 84 3.72 0.61 10.62
CA LYS A 84 4.01 -0.79 10.32
C LYS A 84 4.35 -1.00 8.84
N LEU A 85 3.60 -0.36 7.93
CA LEU A 85 3.88 -0.40 6.50
C LEU A 85 5.18 0.33 6.17
N LEU A 86 5.41 1.48 6.78
CA LEU A 86 6.67 2.24 6.61
C LEU A 86 7.89 1.44 7.06
N SER A 87 7.78 0.74 8.19
CA SER A 87 8.83 -0.16 8.69
C SER A 87 9.11 -1.31 7.72
N LEU A 88 8.06 -1.96 7.19
CA LEU A 88 8.22 -3.02 6.18
C LEU A 88 8.84 -2.49 4.89
N TYR A 89 8.39 -1.34 4.40
CA TYR A 89 8.95 -0.71 3.21
C TYR A 89 10.42 -0.38 3.40
N ARG A 90 10.79 0.21 4.54
CA ARG A 90 12.20 0.46 4.89
C ARG A 90 13.02 -0.82 4.96
N GLN A 91 12.49 -1.94 5.46
CA GLN A 91 13.21 -3.23 5.43
C GLN A 91 13.36 -3.78 4.00
N TYR A 92 12.37 -3.55 3.15
CA TYR A 92 12.39 -3.98 1.74
C TYR A 92 13.35 -3.13 0.89
N CYS A 93 13.34 -1.82 1.08
CA CYS A 93 14.23 -0.87 0.41
C CYS A 93 15.62 -0.79 1.05
N GLY A 94 15.73 -1.09 2.35
CA GLY A 94 16.93 -0.99 3.18
C GLY A 94 17.88 -2.17 3.10
N LYS A 95 18.18 -2.64 1.89
CA LYS A 95 19.56 -3.03 1.54
C LYS A 95 19.91 -2.41 0.21
N THR A 96 20.10 -1.11 0.24
CA THR A 96 21.20 -0.45 -0.46
C THR A 96 22.06 0.19 0.61
N ASP A 97 23.01 -0.59 1.13
CA ASP A 97 24.23 -0.07 1.78
C ASP A 97 25.32 -1.13 1.60
N ALA A 98 25.98 -1.03 0.44
CA ALA A 98 27.38 -1.30 0.09
C ALA A 98 27.50 -1.37 -1.44
#